data_AF-A0A971TUC8-F1
#
_entry.id   AF-A0A971TUC8-F1
#
_cell.length_a   1.000
_cell.length_b   1.000
_cell.length_c   1.000
_cell.angle_alpha   90.00
_cell.angle_beta   90.00
_cell.angle_gamma   90.00
#
_symmetry.space_group_name_H-M   'P 1'
#
loop_
_entity.id
_entity.type
_entity.pdbx_description
1 polymer ?
#
loop_
_entity_poly.entity_id
_entity_poly.type
_entity_poly.pdbx_seq_one_letter_code
_entity_poly.pdbx_strand_id
1 'polypeptide(L)'
;MDYMAIITDGLAEPDLIRHLQREQRKAADQYYTPEEFYDGCRRAVDELEADYIDELRLYTYLQDDNPDKDIPEPRLSLMKYTGGRLWQSLTIGNINFIRSCVDEAERLTSTTAPTPEPVTATAIAVNPYPRIFKTVEGWQLFEEFQSSVRERYQLADYSFIYWKLKDDGFIYENIGPKEYKDWLDETFDVYLGEGWKQYDVCRTHAKDLIYNHAKQRIKLK
;
A
#
# COMPACT_ATOMS: atom_id res chain seq x y z
N MET A 1 5.91 -22.98 6.46
CA MET A 1 5.11 -21.74 6.53
C MET A 1 3.97 -21.84 5.54
N ASP A 2 2.76 -21.39 5.88
CA ASP A 2 1.61 -21.41 4.97
C ASP A 2 1.55 -20.09 4.18
N TYR A 3 2.19 -20.06 3.01
CA TYR A 3 2.30 -18.86 2.19
C TYR A 3 0.96 -18.45 1.55
N MET A 4 0.09 -19.41 1.27
CA MET A 4 -1.25 -19.11 0.75
C MET A 4 -2.10 -18.40 1.80
N ALA A 5 -2.04 -18.86 3.06
CA ALA A 5 -2.68 -18.17 4.17
C ALA A 5 -2.11 -16.76 4.37
N ILE A 6 -0.79 -16.58 4.30
CA ILE A 6 -0.15 -15.26 4.38
C ILE A 6 -0.69 -14.32 3.28
N ILE A 7 -0.67 -14.75 2.02
CA ILE A 7 -1.15 -13.93 0.90
C ILE A 7 -2.63 -13.58 1.10
N THR A 8 -3.47 -14.56 1.41
CA THR A 8 -4.92 -14.34 1.52
C THR A 8 -5.31 -13.53 2.76
N ASP A 9 -4.65 -13.72 3.89
CA ASP A 9 -4.86 -12.89 5.09
C ASP A 9 -4.37 -11.44 4.82
N GLY A 10 -3.28 -11.27 4.08
CA GLY A 10 -2.77 -9.97 3.66
C GLY A 10 -3.72 -9.19 2.74
N LEU A 11 -4.53 -9.87 1.94
CA LEU A 11 -5.58 -9.24 1.12
C LEU A 11 -6.74 -8.65 1.94
N ALA A 12 -6.88 -9.06 3.19
CA ALA A 12 -7.82 -8.43 4.12
C ALA A 12 -7.23 -7.16 4.77
N GLU A 13 -5.95 -6.86 4.55
CA GLU A 13 -5.28 -5.66 5.06
C GLU A 13 -5.23 -4.54 4.01
N PRO A 14 -5.14 -3.27 4.45
CA PRO A 14 -5.03 -2.13 3.53
C PRO A 14 -3.73 -2.08 2.72
N ASP A 15 -2.66 -2.72 3.21
CA ASP A 15 -1.32 -2.65 2.63
C ASP A 15 -0.65 -4.03 2.68
N LEU A 16 -0.71 -4.72 1.54
CA LEU A 16 -0.13 -6.05 1.36
C LEU A 16 1.39 -6.04 1.47
N ILE A 17 2.08 -4.98 1.01
CA ILE A 17 3.54 -4.89 1.07
C ILE A 17 4.00 -4.85 2.54
N ARG A 18 3.39 -3.97 3.35
CA ARG A 18 3.68 -3.89 4.79
C ARG A 18 3.30 -5.18 5.53
N HIS A 19 2.22 -5.85 5.14
CA HIS A 19 1.87 -7.17 5.66
C HIS A 19 2.99 -8.18 5.39
N LEU A 20 3.45 -8.30 4.14
CA LEU A 20 4.49 -9.24 3.73
C LEU A 20 5.82 -9.00 4.44
N GLN A 21 6.26 -7.73 4.58
CA GLN A 21 7.47 -7.39 5.34
C GLN A 21 7.37 -7.75 6.84
N ARG A 22 6.16 -7.68 7.41
CA ARG A 22 5.92 -8.07 8.79
C ARG A 22 5.95 -9.59 8.95
N GLU A 23 5.34 -10.34 8.05
CA GLU A 23 5.41 -11.80 8.06
C GLU A 23 6.83 -12.30 7.76
N GLN A 24 7.58 -11.63 6.89
CA GLN A 24 9.00 -11.91 6.63
C GLN A 24 9.84 -11.79 7.91
N ARG A 25 9.62 -10.74 8.72
CA ARG A 25 10.33 -10.59 10.01
C ARG A 25 10.00 -11.72 10.99
N LYS A 26 8.74 -12.17 11.03
CA LYS A 26 8.36 -13.35 11.85
C LYS A 26 8.95 -14.65 11.29
N ALA A 27 9.14 -14.74 9.97
CA ALA A 27 9.79 -15.88 9.33
C ALA A 27 11.28 -15.94 9.68
N ALA A 28 11.94 -14.79 9.81
CA ALA A 28 13.33 -14.72 10.27
C ALA A 28 13.50 -15.30 11.69
N ASP A 29 12.53 -15.08 12.59
CA ASP A 29 12.52 -15.71 13.92
C ASP A 29 12.37 -17.24 13.85
N GLN A 30 11.91 -17.77 12.72
CA GLN A 30 11.80 -19.20 12.41
C GLN A 30 12.94 -19.70 11.51
N TYR A 31 14.04 -18.95 11.39
CA TYR A 31 15.23 -19.26 10.60
C TYR A 31 15.05 -19.26 9.07
N TYR A 32 14.02 -18.61 8.54
CA TYR A 32 13.89 -18.39 7.10
C TYR A 32 14.70 -17.16 6.66
N THR A 33 15.42 -17.29 5.54
CA THR A 33 16.01 -16.11 4.88
C THR A 33 14.93 -15.28 4.16
N PRO A 34 15.19 -13.98 3.88
CA PRO A 34 14.29 -13.17 3.07
C PRO A 34 13.97 -13.81 1.71
N GLU A 35 14.99 -14.32 1.02
CA GLU A 35 14.86 -14.99 -0.28
C GLU A 35 13.93 -16.21 -0.19
N GLU A 36 14.16 -17.11 0.77
CA GLU A 36 13.30 -18.30 0.97
C GLU A 36 11.84 -17.94 1.26
N PHE A 37 11.62 -16.86 2.02
CA PHE A 37 10.29 -16.36 2.35
C PHE A 37 9.57 -15.82 1.11
N TYR A 38 10.22 -14.93 0.35
CA TYR A 38 9.61 -14.31 -0.83
C TYR A 38 9.45 -15.29 -1.99
N ASP A 39 10.34 -16.27 -2.15
CA ASP A 39 10.14 -17.40 -3.08
C ASP A 39 8.98 -18.30 -2.66
N GLY A 40 8.73 -18.45 -1.36
CA GLY A 40 7.53 -19.10 -0.85
C GLY A 40 6.25 -18.33 -1.25
N CYS A 41 6.26 -17.01 -1.09
CA CYS A 41 5.16 -16.15 -1.49
C CYS A 41 4.91 -16.20 -2.99
N ARG A 42 5.96 -16.09 -3.83
CA ARG A 42 5.85 -16.20 -5.29
C ARG A 42 5.23 -17.51 -5.74
N ARG A 43 5.64 -18.64 -5.15
CA ARG A 43 5.03 -19.95 -5.46
C ARG A 43 3.54 -20.01 -5.12
N ALA A 44 3.11 -19.38 -4.03
CA ALA A 44 1.68 -19.30 -3.71
C ALA A 44 0.92 -18.43 -4.73
N VAL A 45 1.53 -17.36 -5.22
CA VAL A 45 0.96 -16.53 -6.31
C VAL A 45 0.91 -17.31 -7.63
N ASP A 46 1.94 -18.08 -7.95
CA ASP A 46 1.96 -18.97 -9.13
C ASP A 46 0.84 -20.02 -9.08
N GLU A 47 0.53 -20.55 -7.88
CA GLU A 47 -0.58 -21.48 -7.69
C GLU A 47 -1.94 -20.81 -7.94
N LEU A 48 -2.14 -19.57 -7.44
CA LEU A 48 -3.34 -18.78 -7.76
C LEU A 48 -3.46 -18.52 -9.27
N GLU A 49 -2.33 -18.19 -9.93
CA GLU A 49 -2.32 -17.95 -11.36
C GLU A 49 -2.65 -19.21 -12.16
N ALA A 50 -2.07 -20.36 -11.79
CA ALA A 50 -2.36 -21.63 -12.44
C ALA A 50 -3.84 -22.01 -12.34
N ASP A 51 -4.43 -21.88 -11.14
CA ASP A 51 -5.86 -22.15 -10.95
C ASP A 51 -6.74 -21.15 -11.73
N TYR A 52 -6.34 -19.88 -11.82
CA TYR A 52 -7.04 -18.90 -12.67
C TYR A 52 -6.94 -19.25 -14.16
N ILE A 53 -5.78 -19.73 -14.63
CA ILE A 53 -5.60 -20.15 -16.02
C ILE A 53 -6.52 -21.32 -16.37
N ASP A 54 -6.77 -22.24 -15.44
CA ASP A 54 -7.72 -23.32 -15.66
C ASP A 54 -9.16 -22.81 -15.74
N GLU A 55 -9.56 -21.83 -14.91
CA GLU A 55 -10.84 -21.13 -15.06
C GLU A 55 -10.95 -20.40 -16.41
N LEU A 56 -9.87 -19.76 -16.87
CA LEU A 56 -9.81 -19.09 -18.16
C LEU A 56 -9.96 -20.07 -19.34
N ARG A 57 -9.34 -21.26 -19.25
CA ARG A 57 -9.49 -22.31 -20.27
C ARG A 57 -10.93 -22.79 -20.37
N LEU A 58 -11.58 -23.02 -19.22
CA LEU A 58 -12.98 -23.40 -19.17
C LEU A 58 -13.87 -22.30 -19.75
N TYR A 59 -13.62 -21.04 -19.40
CA TYR A 59 -14.31 -19.89 -19.95
C TYR A 59 -14.22 -19.84 -21.48
N THR A 60 -13.01 -19.98 -22.05
CA THR A 60 -12.81 -19.98 -23.52
C THR A 60 -13.59 -21.12 -24.18
N TYR A 61 -13.52 -22.33 -23.62
CA TYR A 61 -14.27 -23.48 -24.12
C TYR A 61 -15.79 -23.21 -24.12
N LEU A 62 -16.32 -22.66 -23.02
CA LEU A 62 -17.75 -22.35 -22.93
C LEU A 62 -18.17 -21.26 -23.92
N GLN A 63 -17.30 -20.27 -24.16
CA GLN A 63 -17.55 -19.17 -25.08
C GLN A 63 -17.59 -19.66 -26.53
N ASP A 64 -16.66 -20.54 -26.90
CA ASP A 64 -16.62 -21.17 -28.22
C ASP A 64 -17.85 -22.06 -28.48
N ASP A 65 -18.30 -22.81 -27.49
CA ASP A 65 -19.50 -23.67 -27.58
C ASP A 65 -20.82 -22.87 -27.55
N ASN A 66 -20.80 -21.61 -27.06
CA ASN A 66 -21.98 -20.78 -26.88
C ASN A 66 -21.75 -19.33 -27.35
N PRO A 67 -21.46 -19.09 -28.63
CA PRO A 67 -21.02 -17.77 -29.12
C PRO A 67 -22.07 -16.67 -28.97
N ASP A 68 -23.36 -17.03 -28.90
CA ASP A 68 -24.47 -16.09 -28.73
C ASP A 68 -24.82 -15.80 -27.26
N LYS A 69 -24.11 -16.41 -26.30
CA LYS A 69 -24.35 -16.22 -24.87
C LYS A 69 -23.29 -15.30 -24.27
N ASP A 70 -23.76 -14.39 -23.43
CA ASP A 70 -22.89 -13.60 -22.57
C ASP A 70 -22.39 -14.49 -21.42
N ILE A 71 -21.11 -14.85 -21.47
CA ILE A 71 -20.45 -15.65 -20.44
C ILE A 71 -19.67 -14.70 -19.56
N PRO A 72 -19.90 -14.69 -18.24
CA PRO A 72 -19.13 -13.84 -17.33
C PRO A 72 -17.64 -14.15 -17.39
N GLU A 73 -16.82 -13.10 -17.31
CA GLU A 73 -15.37 -13.24 -17.21
C GLU A 73 -14.94 -14.16 -16.06
N PRO A 74 -13.87 -14.94 -16.22
CA PRO A 74 -13.41 -15.88 -15.22
C PRO A 74 -12.95 -15.15 -13.96
N ARG A 75 -13.25 -15.74 -12.80
CA ARG A 75 -12.87 -15.22 -11.48
C ARG A 75 -12.51 -16.37 -10.56
N LEU A 76 -11.34 -16.29 -9.94
CA LEU A 76 -10.87 -17.30 -9.00
C LEU A 76 -11.43 -17.03 -7.60
N SER A 77 -12.22 -17.94 -7.04
CA SER A 77 -12.79 -17.76 -5.69
C SER A 77 -11.75 -18.01 -4.59
N LEU A 78 -11.58 -17.04 -3.68
CA LEU A 78 -10.69 -17.18 -2.51
C LEU A 78 -11.27 -18.08 -1.41
N MET A 79 -12.53 -18.48 -1.50
CA MET A 79 -13.13 -19.38 -0.53
C MET A 79 -12.41 -20.73 -0.48
N LYS A 80 -11.87 -21.20 -1.62
CA LYS A 80 -11.10 -22.44 -1.76
C LYS A 80 -9.86 -22.45 -0.84
N TYR A 81 -9.16 -21.32 -0.73
CA TYR A 81 -7.90 -21.23 0.01
C TYR A 81 -8.08 -20.78 1.47
N THR A 82 -9.19 -20.11 1.76
CA THR A 82 -9.40 -19.48 3.07
C THR A 82 -10.32 -20.28 3.98
N GLY A 83 -10.79 -21.46 3.55
CA GLY A 83 -11.80 -22.24 4.24
C GLY A 83 -13.15 -21.51 4.33
N GLY A 84 -13.46 -20.68 3.32
CA GLY A 84 -14.67 -19.87 3.27
C GLY A 84 -14.64 -18.57 4.06
N ARG A 85 -13.50 -18.16 4.65
CA ARG A 85 -13.37 -16.89 5.38
C ARG A 85 -13.47 -15.67 4.46
N LEU A 86 -12.95 -15.75 3.23
CA LEU A 86 -13.01 -14.67 2.25
C LEU A 86 -13.95 -15.02 1.09
N TRP A 87 -15.02 -14.24 0.97
CA TRP A 87 -16.01 -14.31 -0.11
C TRP A 87 -15.63 -13.41 -1.31
N GLN A 88 -14.34 -13.23 -1.53
CA GLN A 88 -13.81 -12.43 -2.63
C GLN A 88 -13.33 -13.35 -3.74
N SER A 89 -13.30 -12.81 -4.95
CA SER A 89 -12.72 -13.50 -6.11
C SER A 89 -11.64 -12.65 -6.74
N LEU A 90 -10.61 -13.29 -7.27
CA LEU A 90 -9.50 -12.65 -7.97
C LEU A 90 -9.70 -12.71 -9.48
N THR A 91 -9.39 -11.59 -10.13
CA THR A 91 -9.10 -11.53 -11.57
C THR A 91 -7.60 -11.70 -11.79
N ILE A 92 -7.18 -11.89 -13.05
CA ILE A 92 -5.76 -11.88 -13.40
C ILE A 92 -5.07 -10.58 -12.99
N GLY A 93 -5.77 -9.45 -13.08
CA GLY A 93 -5.25 -8.15 -12.64
C GLY A 93 -4.94 -8.13 -11.14
N ASN A 94 -5.77 -8.77 -10.31
CA ASN A 94 -5.49 -8.88 -8.88
C ASN A 94 -4.29 -9.78 -8.60
N ILE A 95 -4.14 -10.89 -9.33
CA ILE A 95 -3.00 -11.82 -9.18
C ILE A 95 -1.69 -11.12 -9.54
N ASN A 96 -1.68 -10.37 -10.64
CA ASN A 96 -0.52 -9.56 -11.04
C ASN A 96 -0.16 -8.48 -10.01
N PHE A 97 -1.17 -7.85 -9.41
CA PHE A 97 -0.97 -6.89 -8.32
C PHE A 97 -0.36 -7.54 -7.08
N ILE A 98 -0.81 -8.74 -6.71
CA ILE A 98 -0.23 -9.49 -5.59
C ILE A 98 1.25 -9.81 -5.88
N ARG A 99 1.54 -10.28 -7.11
CA ARG A 99 2.91 -10.58 -7.55
C ARG A 99 3.82 -9.35 -7.42
N SER A 100 3.38 -8.19 -7.91
CA SER A 100 4.17 -6.97 -7.81
C SER A 100 4.37 -6.51 -6.37
N CYS A 101 3.39 -6.73 -5.48
CA CYS A 101 3.55 -6.47 -4.05
C CYS A 101 4.61 -7.37 -3.40
N VAL A 102 4.70 -8.64 -3.80
CA VAL A 102 5.72 -9.58 -3.32
C VAL A 102 7.11 -9.13 -3.75
N ASP A 103 7.28 -8.80 -5.04
CA ASP A 103 8.57 -8.36 -5.58
C ASP A 103 9.03 -7.03 -4.95
N GLU A 104 8.10 -6.10 -4.73
CA GLU A 104 8.41 -4.83 -4.08
C GLU A 104 8.76 -5.00 -2.59
N ALA A 105 8.04 -5.86 -1.87
CA ALA A 105 8.36 -6.18 -0.47
C ALA A 105 9.77 -6.78 -0.34
N GLU A 106 10.14 -7.68 -1.24
CA GLU A 106 11.48 -8.25 -1.29
C GLU A 106 12.54 -7.19 -1.59
N ARG A 107 12.33 -6.37 -2.63
CA ARG A 107 13.26 -5.30 -2.99
C ARG A 107 13.57 -4.38 -1.80
N LEU A 108 12.53 -4.00 -1.06
CA LEU A 108 12.66 -3.17 0.14
C LEU A 108 13.38 -3.89 1.30
N THR A 109 13.24 -5.21 1.39
CA THR A 109 13.92 -6.05 2.41
C THR A 109 15.41 -6.26 2.07
N SER A 110 15.75 -6.44 0.79
CA SER A 110 17.12 -6.61 0.33
C SER A 110 17.94 -5.31 0.38
N THR A 111 17.26 -4.16 0.32
CA THR A 111 17.92 -2.85 0.50
C THR A 111 18.34 -2.59 1.95
N THR A 112 17.98 -3.48 2.90
CA THR A 112 18.17 -3.28 4.35
C THR A 112 19.26 -4.13 5.05
N ALA A 113 20.18 -4.85 4.37
CA ALA A 113 21.38 -5.42 5.07
C ALA A 113 22.61 -5.74 4.18
N PRO A 114 23.88 -5.68 4.69
CA PRO A 114 24.38 -5.11 5.95
C PRO A 114 25.48 -4.03 5.78
N THR A 115 25.59 -3.11 6.74
CA THR A 115 26.87 -2.46 7.09
C THR A 115 27.00 -2.57 8.61
N PRO A 116 28.16 -2.99 9.13
CA PRO A 116 28.28 -3.57 10.46
C PRO A 116 28.04 -2.53 11.55
N GLU A 117 27.52 -3.00 12.69
CA GLU A 117 27.37 -2.17 13.89
C GLU A 117 28.69 -1.46 14.23
N PRO A 118 28.57 -0.21 14.70
CA PRO A 118 29.05 0.06 16.04
C PRO A 118 27.97 0.75 16.87
N VAL A 119 27.69 0.13 18.02
CA VAL A 119 27.47 0.78 19.33
C VAL A 119 26.93 2.22 19.33
N THR A 120 25.68 2.32 19.79
CA THR A 120 25.20 3.39 20.69
C THR A 120 25.37 4.84 20.22
N ALA A 121 24.55 5.32 19.29
CA ALA A 121 24.10 6.72 19.24
C ALA A 121 22.93 6.89 18.26
N THR A 122 21.90 7.62 18.69
CA THR A 122 20.73 8.10 17.92
C THR A 122 21.02 8.44 16.45
N ALA A 123 20.54 7.59 15.53
CA ALA A 123 20.49 7.93 14.11
C ALA A 123 19.39 8.98 13.91
N ILE A 124 19.78 10.19 13.56
CA ILE A 124 18.88 11.27 13.16
C ILE A 124 18.19 10.79 11.89
N ALA A 125 16.90 10.47 11.97
CA ALA A 125 16.12 10.20 10.79
C ALA A 125 16.28 11.40 9.84
N VAL A 126 16.66 11.17 8.59
CA VAL A 126 16.88 12.24 7.61
C VAL A 126 15.57 12.46 6.88
N ASN A 127 15.12 13.71 6.83
CA ASN A 127 13.89 14.08 6.12
C ASN A 127 14.12 13.92 4.61
N PRO A 128 13.39 13.03 3.91
CA PRO A 128 13.59 12.82 2.48
C PRO A 128 13.14 14.02 1.63
N TYR A 129 12.21 14.84 2.13
CA TYR A 129 11.71 16.02 1.44
C TYR A 129 11.85 17.26 2.32
N PRO A 130 13.09 17.71 2.61
CA PRO A 130 13.35 18.84 3.50
C PRO A 130 12.91 20.18 2.93
N ARG A 131 12.54 20.23 1.64
CA ARG A 131 11.92 21.41 1.03
C ARG A 131 10.46 21.58 1.49
N ILE A 132 9.74 20.47 1.63
CA ILE A 132 8.31 20.48 1.92
C ILE A 132 8.06 20.38 3.42
N PHE A 133 8.69 19.40 4.07
CA PHE A 133 8.53 19.16 5.50
C PHE A 133 9.68 19.77 6.29
N LYS A 134 9.40 20.38 7.44
CA LYS A 134 10.41 20.91 8.36
C LYS A 134 11.15 19.81 9.11
N THR A 135 10.46 18.69 9.36
CA THR A 135 10.97 17.58 10.17
C THR A 135 10.57 16.24 9.56
N VAL A 136 11.25 15.17 9.98
CA VAL A 136 10.95 13.80 9.53
C VAL A 136 9.58 13.35 9.98
N GLU A 137 9.15 13.79 11.16
CA GLU A 137 7.85 13.44 11.69
C GLU A 137 6.73 14.00 10.83
N GLY A 138 6.93 15.20 10.25
CA GLY A 138 6.02 15.77 9.26
C GLY A 138 5.89 14.92 8.00
N TRP A 139 7.01 14.40 7.51
CA TRP A 139 7.04 13.44 6.41
C TRP A 139 6.34 12.11 6.76
N GLN A 140 6.66 11.53 7.91
CA GLN A 140 6.05 10.27 8.37
C GLN A 140 4.54 10.41 8.55
N LEU A 141 4.08 11.55 9.05
CA LEU A 141 2.66 11.83 9.21
C LEU A 141 1.97 11.98 7.84
N PHE A 142 2.62 12.62 6.88
CA PHE A 142 2.13 12.67 5.50
C PHE A 142 2.01 11.26 4.90
N GLU A 143 3.06 10.44 5.01
CA GLU A 143 3.11 9.09 4.44
C GLU A 143 2.00 8.19 5.01
N GLU A 144 1.81 8.21 6.33
CA GLU A 144 0.73 7.47 6.97
C GLU A 144 -0.65 7.94 6.48
N PHE A 145 -0.83 9.26 6.30
CA PHE A 145 -2.11 9.80 5.86
C PHE A 145 -2.38 9.58 4.36
N GLN A 146 -1.34 9.61 3.53
CA GLN A 146 -1.42 9.34 2.10
C GLN A 146 -2.03 7.97 1.83
N SER A 147 -1.69 6.96 2.64
CA SER A 147 -2.25 5.60 2.53
C SER A 147 -3.79 5.55 2.71
N SER A 148 -4.38 6.57 3.34
CA SER A 148 -5.83 6.67 3.57
C SER A 148 -6.58 7.50 2.51
N VAL A 149 -5.85 8.08 1.55
CA VAL A 149 -6.43 8.91 0.49
C VAL A 149 -7.23 8.03 -0.47
N ARG A 150 -8.48 8.44 -0.72
CA ARG A 150 -9.36 7.74 -1.66
C ARG A 150 -9.22 8.37 -3.03
N GLU A 151 -9.08 7.54 -4.06
CA GLU A 151 -8.91 7.97 -5.46
C GLU A 151 -9.98 9.01 -5.89
N ARG A 152 -11.27 8.73 -5.62
CA ARG A 152 -12.39 9.64 -5.93
C ARG A 152 -12.33 10.99 -5.19
N TYR A 153 -11.54 11.10 -4.12
CA TYR A 153 -11.49 12.26 -3.24
C TYR A 153 -10.09 12.87 -3.08
N GLN A 154 -9.12 12.49 -3.93
CA GLN A 154 -7.73 12.94 -3.88
C GLN A 154 -7.60 14.45 -3.65
N LEU A 155 -8.29 15.28 -4.45
CA LEU A 155 -8.25 16.74 -4.29
C LEU A 155 -8.63 17.19 -2.87
N ALA A 156 -9.69 16.62 -2.30
CA ALA A 156 -10.16 16.99 -0.96
C ALA A 156 -9.30 16.39 0.15
N ASP A 157 -8.73 15.21 -0.06
CA ASP A 157 -7.94 14.51 0.94
C ASP A 157 -6.53 15.12 1.01
N TYR A 158 -5.85 15.36 -0.11
CA TYR A 158 -4.57 16.06 -0.15
C TYR A 158 -4.65 17.54 0.26
N SER A 159 -5.73 18.25 -0.10
CA SER A 159 -5.95 19.61 0.41
C SER A 159 -6.03 19.60 1.95
N PHE A 160 -6.73 18.63 2.53
CA PHE A 160 -6.86 18.51 3.98
C PHE A 160 -5.51 18.20 4.64
N ILE A 161 -4.74 17.25 4.10
CA ILE A 161 -3.42 16.88 4.61
C ILE A 161 -2.50 18.10 4.67
N TYR A 162 -2.41 18.86 3.58
CA TYR A 162 -1.61 20.07 3.52
C TYR A 162 -1.99 21.06 4.61
N TRP A 163 -3.28 21.38 4.74
CA TRP A 163 -3.72 22.36 5.73
C TRP A 163 -3.42 21.90 7.15
N LYS A 164 -3.62 20.62 7.46
CA LYS A 164 -3.30 20.06 8.77
C LYS A 164 -1.81 20.07 9.08
N LEU A 165 -0.99 19.59 8.15
CA LEU A 165 0.46 19.59 8.34
C LEU A 165 1.03 21.01 8.41
N LYS A 166 0.41 21.97 7.73
CA LYS A 166 0.78 23.39 7.83
C LYS A 166 0.36 23.98 9.17
N ASP A 167 -0.88 23.77 9.62
CA ASP A 167 -1.41 24.23 10.90
C ASP A 167 -0.60 23.66 12.09
N ASP A 168 -0.23 22.39 12.03
CA ASP A 168 0.62 21.72 13.02
C ASP A 168 2.12 22.10 12.89
N GLY A 169 2.46 22.96 11.92
CA GLY A 169 3.81 23.50 11.75
C GLY A 169 4.82 22.56 11.10
N PHE A 170 4.40 21.43 10.55
CA PHE A 170 5.25 20.45 9.86
C PHE A 170 5.64 20.87 8.43
N ILE A 171 4.90 21.78 7.79
CA ILE A 171 5.24 22.37 6.48
C ILE A 171 5.75 23.80 6.69
N TYR A 172 6.71 24.25 5.89
CA TYR A 172 7.19 25.64 5.94
C TYR A 172 6.09 26.63 5.53
N GLU A 173 6.01 27.77 6.23
CA GLU A 173 4.97 28.79 5.99
C GLU A 173 4.96 29.31 4.54
N ASN A 174 6.14 29.41 3.94
CA ASN A 174 6.34 29.86 2.56
C ASN A 174 5.96 28.82 1.51
N ILE A 175 5.71 27.56 1.89
CA ILE A 175 5.20 26.54 0.96
C ILE A 175 3.71 26.82 0.76
N GLY A 176 3.39 27.32 -0.43
CA GLY A 176 2.01 27.54 -0.86
C GLY A 176 1.35 26.25 -1.37
N PRO A 177 0.01 26.26 -1.52
CA PRO A 177 -0.73 25.14 -2.10
C PRO A 177 -0.23 24.69 -3.48
N LYS A 178 0.19 25.65 -4.31
CA LYS A 178 0.72 25.36 -5.65
C LYS A 178 2.00 24.52 -5.57
N GLU A 179 2.98 24.97 -4.80
CA GLU A 179 4.25 24.25 -4.67
C GLU A 179 4.07 22.86 -4.06
N TYR A 180 3.19 22.72 -3.07
CA TYR A 180 2.87 21.41 -2.50
C TYR A 180 2.21 20.48 -3.53
N LYS A 181 1.36 21.02 -4.39
CA LYS A 181 0.68 20.27 -5.45
C LYS A 181 1.64 19.88 -6.58
N ASP A 182 2.51 20.80 -7.00
CA ASP A 182 3.57 20.51 -7.98
C ASP A 182 4.47 19.38 -7.45
N TRP A 183 4.83 19.42 -6.16
CA TRP A 183 5.56 18.34 -5.51
C TRP A 183 4.82 16.99 -5.52
N LEU A 184 3.51 16.99 -5.26
CA LEU A 184 2.69 15.77 -5.30
C LEU A 184 2.66 15.14 -6.70
N ASP A 185 2.55 15.97 -7.73
CA ASP A 185 2.56 15.56 -9.14
C ASP A 185 3.94 14.97 -9.52
N GLU A 186 5.01 15.72 -9.25
CA GLU A 186 6.38 15.31 -9.58
C GLU A 186 6.87 14.06 -8.82
N THR A 187 6.41 13.87 -7.58
CA THR A 187 6.92 12.81 -6.69
C THR A 187 6.05 11.55 -6.68
N PHE A 188 4.73 11.69 -6.85
CA PHE A 188 3.77 10.59 -6.69
C PHE A 188 2.80 10.44 -7.87
N ASP A 189 2.95 11.20 -8.95
CA ASP A 189 2.04 11.19 -10.10
C ASP A 189 0.58 11.52 -9.71
N VAL A 190 0.43 12.38 -8.70
CA VAL A 190 -0.88 12.79 -8.17
C VAL A 190 -1.30 14.11 -8.81
N TYR A 191 -2.05 14.02 -9.91
CA TYR A 191 -2.57 15.18 -10.61
C TYR A 191 -3.90 15.69 -10.02
N LEU A 192 -3.87 16.86 -9.37
CA LEU A 192 -5.06 17.46 -8.70
C LEU A 192 -5.79 18.55 -9.50
N GLY A 193 -5.60 18.62 -10.83
CA GLY A 193 -6.26 19.59 -11.72
C GLY A 193 -5.78 21.03 -11.51
N GLU A 194 -6.63 22.06 -11.67
CA GLU A 194 -6.29 23.46 -11.30
C GLU A 194 -6.78 23.85 -9.90
N GLY A 195 -7.71 23.09 -9.33
CA GLY A 195 -8.36 23.40 -8.06
C GLY A 195 -7.48 23.19 -6.83
N TRP A 196 -7.83 23.89 -5.76
CA TRP A 196 -7.36 23.63 -4.40
C TRP A 196 -8.50 23.90 -3.41
N LYS A 197 -8.75 22.99 -2.47
CA LYS A 197 -9.84 23.20 -1.49
C LYS A 197 -9.33 24.00 -0.30
N GLN A 198 -10.14 24.95 0.15
CA GLN A 198 -9.91 25.62 1.44
C GLN A 198 -10.16 24.65 2.60
N TYR A 199 -9.48 24.90 3.73
CA TYR A 199 -9.49 24.02 4.88
C TYR A 199 -10.90 23.66 5.36
N ASP A 200 -11.77 24.64 5.53
CA ASP A 200 -13.15 24.46 6.01
C ASP A 200 -14.02 23.63 5.04
N VAL A 201 -13.64 23.57 3.76
CA VAL A 201 -14.37 22.84 2.71
C VAL A 201 -13.90 21.39 2.61
N CYS A 202 -12.63 21.12 2.90
CA CYS A 202 -12.08 19.76 2.84
C CYS A 202 -12.09 19.02 4.17
N ARG A 203 -12.30 19.73 5.28
CA ARG A 203 -12.35 19.19 6.64
C ARG A 203 -13.63 18.39 6.89
N THR A 204 -13.46 17.22 7.49
CA THR A 204 -14.57 16.42 8.02
C THR A 204 -14.13 15.78 9.34
N HIS A 205 -15.10 15.45 10.19
CA HIS A 205 -14.81 14.81 11.47
C HIS A 205 -14.04 13.49 11.30
N ALA A 206 -14.38 12.68 10.28
CA ALA A 206 -13.68 11.44 9.99
C ALA A 206 -12.19 11.65 9.67
N LYS A 207 -11.87 12.68 8.88
CA LYS A 207 -10.47 13.02 8.55
C LYS A 207 -9.69 13.53 9.76
N ASP A 208 -10.33 14.33 10.62
CA ASP A 208 -9.73 14.75 11.88
C ASP A 208 -9.39 13.54 12.77
N LEU A 209 -10.29 12.54 12.85
CA LEU A 209 -10.05 11.31 13.61
C LEU A 209 -8.89 10.49 13.04
N ILE A 210 -8.85 10.29 11.73
CA ILE A 210 -7.74 9.60 11.07
C ILE A 210 -6.42 10.31 11.36
N TYR A 211 -6.44 11.66 11.38
CA TYR A 211 -5.22 12.46 11.51
C TYR A 211 -4.66 12.39 12.93
N ASN A 212 -5.55 12.51 13.90
CA ASN A 212 -5.20 12.36 15.31
C ASN A 212 -4.71 10.94 15.62
N HIS A 213 -5.32 9.92 15.02
CA HIS A 213 -4.86 8.54 15.17
C HIS A 213 -3.48 8.33 14.56
N ALA A 214 -3.21 8.88 13.37
CA ALA A 214 -1.89 8.84 12.76
C ALA A 214 -0.83 9.54 13.65
N LYS A 215 -1.11 10.74 14.17
CA LYS A 215 -0.23 11.45 15.12
C LYS A 215 0.10 10.61 16.36
N GLN A 216 -0.91 9.93 16.93
CA GLN A 216 -0.72 9.07 18.10
C GLN A 216 0.19 7.87 17.80
N ARG A 217 0.05 7.23 16.62
CA ARG A 217 0.88 6.09 16.22
C ARG A 217 2.35 6.45 16.09
N ILE A 218 2.65 7.63 15.55
CA ILE A 218 4.01 8.16 15.42
C ILE A 218 4.49 8.90 16.68
N LYS A 219 3.74 8.80 17.80
CA LYS A 219 4.05 9.39 19.11
C LYS A 219 4.29 10.90 19.09
N LEU A 220 3.66 11.62 18.15
CA LEU A 220 3.65 13.08 18.16
C LEU A 220 2.65 13.59 19.19
N LYS A 221 3.09 14.50 20.06
CA LYS A 221 2.22 15.18 21.04
C LYS A 221 1.34 16.22 20.35
#